data_AF-A0AAD9N365-F1
#
_entry.id   AF-A0AAD9N365-F1
#
_cell.length_a   1.000
_cell.length_b   1.000
_cell.length_c   1.000
_cell.angle_alpha   90.00
_cell.angle_beta   90.00
_cell.angle_gamma   90.00
#
_symmetry.space_group_name_H-M   'P 1'
#
loop_
_entity.id
_entity.type
_entity.pdbx_description
1 polymer ?
#
loop_
_entity_poly.entity_id
_entity_poly.type
_entity_poly.pdbx_seq_one_letter_code
_entity_poly.pdbx_strand_id
1 'polypeptide(L)'
;MATACDICGNRENEVKGGAGIEEKGTKITLKLQTNNPFFIGDGAAEDTKGNMEKFLKKLDALITGEVTNFTFILDDSAGNSYLQNLCTPEPDPQITIEQYTRNDVQNDRLGLLDMKTENYRNDES
;
A
#
# COMPACT_ATOMS: atom_id res chain seq x y z
N MET A 1 6.65 12.24 -0.28
CA MET A 1 8.07 12.62 -0.35
C MET A 1 8.88 11.40 -0.77
N ALA A 2 9.60 11.52 -1.88
CA ALA A 2 10.56 10.52 -2.33
C ALA A 2 11.96 11.09 -2.10
N THR A 3 12.68 10.60 -1.10
CA THR A 3 14.04 11.05 -0.80
C THR A 3 15.02 9.97 -1.23
N ALA A 4 16.01 10.33 -2.04
CA ALA A 4 17.16 9.49 -2.35
C ALA A 4 18.42 10.30 -2.11
N CYS A 5 19.21 9.92 -1.10
CA CYS A 5 20.45 10.59 -0.75
C CYS A 5 21.64 9.83 -1.31
N ASP A 6 22.40 10.46 -2.20
CA ASP A 6 23.58 9.84 -2.82
C ASP A 6 24.81 9.82 -1.90
N ILE A 7 24.76 10.53 -0.77
CA ILE A 7 25.88 10.62 0.20
C ILE A 7 25.78 9.52 1.26
N CYS A 8 24.61 9.38 1.90
CA CYS A 8 24.40 8.36 2.95
C CYS A 8 23.64 7.12 2.45
N GLY A 9 23.12 7.14 1.22
CA GLY A 9 22.36 6.03 0.65
C GLY A 9 20.92 5.91 1.14
N ASN A 10 20.43 6.83 1.98
CA ASN A 10 19.05 6.78 2.47
C ASN A 10 18.06 6.90 1.30
N ARG A 11 17.11 5.97 1.23
CA ARG A 11 16.05 5.94 0.21
C ARG A 11 14.72 5.68 0.90
N GLU A 12 13.84 6.67 0.84
CA GLU A 12 12.48 6.58 1.38
C GLU A 12 11.49 7.06 0.32
N ASN A 13 10.32 6.44 0.32
CA ASN A 13 9.20 6.87 -0.50
C ASN A 13 7.97 6.85 0.40
N GLU A 14 7.58 8.02 0.87
CA GLU A 14 6.54 8.19 1.87
C GLU A 14 5.40 9.03 1.29
N VAL A 15 4.15 8.60 1.45
CA VAL A 15 2.99 9.41 1.08
C VAL A 15 2.39 9.94 2.39
N LYS A 16 2.41 11.26 2.56
CA LYS A 16 1.81 11.98 3.69
C LYS A 16 0.57 12.71 3.21
N GLY A 17 -0.52 12.65 3.96
CA GLY A 17 -1.62 13.60 3.82
C GLY A 17 -1.16 15.03 4.08
N GLY A 18 -1.91 16.02 3.61
CA GLY A 18 -1.66 17.44 3.94
C GLY A 18 -2.00 17.78 5.41
N ALA A 19 -2.86 16.96 6.03
CA ALA A 19 -3.02 16.82 7.47
C ALA A 19 -2.28 15.54 7.93
N GLY A 20 -2.22 15.26 9.23
CA GLY A 20 -1.57 14.06 9.79
C GLY A 20 -2.17 12.74 9.27
N ILE A 21 -1.95 11.65 10.00
CA ILE A 21 -2.53 10.35 9.62
C ILE A 21 -4.07 10.45 9.68
N GLU A 22 -4.75 10.00 8.62
CA GLU A 22 -6.21 10.04 8.52
C GLU A 22 -6.89 9.25 9.65
N GLU A 23 -8.12 9.62 10.02
CA GLU A 23 -8.84 8.99 11.15
C GLU A 23 -9.16 7.51 10.92
N LYS A 24 -9.29 7.08 9.65
CA LYS A 24 -9.69 5.72 9.26
C LYS A 24 -8.74 5.13 8.21
N GLY A 25 -8.61 3.80 8.22
CA GLY A 25 -7.91 3.07 7.15
C GLY A 25 -8.74 3.02 5.88
N THR A 26 -8.09 2.98 4.72
CA THR A 26 -8.74 2.97 3.39
C THR A 26 -8.37 1.69 2.65
N LYS A 27 -9.38 1.02 2.06
CA LYS A 27 -9.17 -0.12 1.17
C LYS A 27 -9.59 0.17 -0.28
N ILE A 28 -8.76 -0.17 -1.27
CA ILE A 28 -8.79 0.32 -2.67
C ILE A 28 -8.44 -0.79 -3.67
N THR A 29 -8.77 -0.70 -4.97
CA THR A 29 -8.55 -1.80 -5.93
C THR A 29 -7.86 -1.49 -7.30
N LEU A 30 -6.62 -1.94 -7.58
CA LEU A 30 -5.78 -1.57 -8.75
C LEU A 30 -4.93 -2.72 -9.39
N LYS A 31 -4.64 -2.65 -10.70
CA LYS A 31 -3.76 -3.59 -11.46
C LYS A 31 -2.25 -3.24 -11.39
N LEU A 32 -1.36 -4.25 -11.36
CA LEU A 32 0.10 -4.11 -11.19
C LEU A 32 0.93 -4.49 -12.44
N GLN A 33 2.13 -3.92 -12.60
CA GLN A 33 3.13 -4.24 -13.64
C GLN A 33 4.42 -4.87 -13.09
N THR A 34 5.10 -5.60 -13.98
CA THR A 34 6.12 -6.65 -13.77
C THR A 34 7.56 -6.11 -13.82
N ASN A 35 8.24 -6.00 -12.66
CA ASN A 35 9.70 -6.15 -12.58
C ASN A 35 10.15 -6.27 -11.10
N ASN A 36 10.54 -7.48 -10.67
CA ASN A 36 11.11 -7.70 -9.34
C ASN A 36 12.31 -8.68 -9.40
N PRO A 37 13.51 -8.31 -8.90
CA PRO A 37 14.77 -9.03 -9.10
C PRO A 37 15.10 -10.12 -8.04
N PHE A 38 14.12 -10.59 -7.26
CA PHE A 38 14.34 -11.42 -6.06
C PHE A 38 14.81 -12.88 -6.31
N PHE A 39 15.16 -13.29 -7.54
CA PHE A 39 15.46 -14.70 -7.87
C PHE A 39 16.82 -14.94 -8.53
N ILE A 40 17.86 -14.21 -8.13
CA ILE A 40 19.25 -14.50 -8.54
C ILE A 40 19.94 -15.30 -7.43
N GLY A 41 19.75 -16.62 -7.46
CA GLY A 41 20.45 -17.57 -6.60
C GLY A 41 20.19 -19.00 -7.07
N ASP A 42 21.23 -19.81 -7.13
CA ASP A 42 21.21 -21.23 -7.54
C ASP A 42 20.59 -22.17 -6.48
N GLY A 43 20.30 -21.66 -5.28
CA GLY A 43 19.68 -22.40 -4.17
C GLY A 43 18.15 -22.39 -4.11
N ALA A 44 17.46 -21.74 -5.06
CA ALA A 44 16.00 -21.78 -5.12
C ALA A 44 15.53 -23.15 -5.63
N ALA A 45 14.85 -23.93 -4.79
CA ALA A 45 14.29 -25.22 -5.18
C ALA A 45 13.47 -25.09 -6.48
N GLU A 46 13.69 -26.00 -7.44
CA GLU A 46 13.07 -26.02 -8.78
C GLU A 46 11.55 -25.77 -8.74
N ASP A 47 10.90 -26.32 -7.71
CA ASP A 47 9.46 -26.15 -7.43
C ASP A 47 9.05 -24.70 -7.17
N THR A 48 9.90 -23.93 -6.49
CA THR A 48 9.66 -22.50 -6.17
C THR A 48 9.69 -21.67 -7.45
N LYS A 49 10.64 -21.95 -8.34
CA LYS A 49 10.75 -21.28 -9.65
C LYS A 49 9.52 -21.59 -10.51
N GLY A 50 9.11 -22.86 -10.60
CA GLY A 50 7.94 -23.26 -11.37
C GLY A 50 6.62 -22.65 -10.85
N ASN A 51 6.48 -22.50 -9.54
CA ASN A 51 5.31 -21.85 -8.94
C ASN A 51 5.29 -20.34 -9.21
N MET A 52 6.46 -19.68 -9.16
CA MET A 52 6.59 -18.27 -9.49
C MET A 52 6.29 -18.00 -10.96
N GLU A 53 6.82 -18.81 -11.88
CA GLU A 53 6.52 -18.69 -13.31
C GLU A 53 5.02 -18.83 -13.61
N LYS A 54 4.32 -19.75 -12.91
CA LYS A 54 2.86 -19.88 -13.01
C LYS A 54 2.14 -18.65 -12.46
N PHE A 55 2.63 -18.06 -11.38
CA PHE A 55 2.06 -16.84 -10.80
C PHE A 55 2.24 -15.64 -11.73
N LEU A 56 3.43 -15.44 -12.28
CA LEU A 56 3.72 -14.36 -13.24
C LEU A 56 2.86 -14.47 -14.49
N LYS A 57 2.70 -15.68 -15.06
CA LYS A 57 1.80 -15.90 -16.21
C LYS A 57 0.34 -15.50 -15.90
N LYS A 58 -0.14 -15.77 -14.68
CA LYS A 58 -1.48 -15.33 -14.26
C LYS A 58 -1.55 -13.81 -14.14
N LEU A 59 -0.51 -13.19 -13.60
CA LEU A 59 -0.43 -11.73 -13.50
C LEU A 59 -0.42 -11.09 -14.89
N ASP A 60 0.37 -11.61 -15.82
CA ASP A 60 0.42 -11.12 -17.20
C ASP A 60 -0.94 -11.25 -17.89
N ALA A 61 -1.66 -12.37 -17.71
CA ALA A 61 -3.02 -12.56 -18.23
C ALA A 61 -4.04 -11.57 -17.63
N LEU A 62 -3.84 -11.11 -16.40
CA LEU A 62 -4.66 -10.06 -15.76
C LEU A 62 -4.34 -8.66 -16.33
N ILE A 63 -3.06 -8.41 -16.63
CA ILE A 63 -2.58 -7.16 -17.24
C ILE A 63 -3.11 -7.04 -18.68
N THR A 64 -2.98 -8.10 -19.49
CA THR A 64 -3.45 -8.12 -20.89
C THR A 64 -4.97 -8.06 -21.02
N GLY A 65 -5.69 -8.36 -19.94
CA GLY A 65 -7.15 -8.37 -19.92
C GLY A 65 -7.76 -9.67 -20.47
N GLU A 66 -6.95 -10.72 -20.64
CA GLU A 66 -7.45 -12.07 -20.94
C GLU A 66 -8.29 -12.63 -19.78
N VAL A 67 -7.92 -12.27 -18.55
CA VAL A 67 -8.71 -12.56 -17.35
C VAL A 67 -9.32 -11.25 -16.84
N THR A 68 -10.63 -11.13 -16.98
CA THR A 68 -11.38 -9.90 -16.61
C THR A 68 -12.12 -10.01 -15.28
N ASN A 69 -12.34 -11.23 -14.77
CA ASN A 69 -13.07 -11.46 -13.52
C ASN A 69 -12.10 -11.74 -12.37
N PHE A 70 -11.70 -10.70 -11.65
CA PHE A 70 -10.92 -10.81 -10.43
C PHE A 70 -11.23 -9.63 -9.50
N THR A 71 -10.99 -9.83 -8.21
CA THR A 71 -11.07 -8.77 -7.20
C THR A 71 -9.65 -8.48 -6.75
N PHE A 72 -9.20 -7.23 -6.87
CA PHE A 72 -7.98 -6.81 -6.19
C PHE A 72 -8.38 -6.10 -4.88
N ILE A 73 -7.52 -6.17 -3.87
CA ILE A 73 -7.73 -5.58 -2.55
C ILE A 73 -6.42 -4.86 -2.15
N LEU A 74 -6.46 -3.54 -1.95
CA LEU A 74 -5.42 -2.69 -1.37
C LEU A 74 -5.90 -2.35 0.02
N ASP A 75 -5.23 -2.80 1.07
CA ASP A 75 -5.57 -2.45 2.45
C ASP A 75 -4.50 -1.50 2.98
N ASP A 76 -4.87 -0.25 3.27
CA ASP A 76 -3.97 0.77 3.79
C ASP A 76 -4.48 1.31 5.14
N SER A 77 -3.81 0.88 6.21
CA SER A 77 -4.09 1.33 7.58
C SER A 77 -3.82 2.81 7.82
N ALA A 78 -2.96 3.45 7.01
CA ALA A 78 -2.70 4.89 7.13
C ALA A 78 -3.75 5.74 6.39
N GLY A 79 -4.56 5.11 5.53
CA GLY A 79 -5.63 5.79 4.78
C GLY A 79 -5.15 6.68 3.63
N ASN A 80 -3.86 6.66 3.30
CA ASN A 80 -3.23 7.59 2.34
C ASN A 80 -3.26 7.10 0.89
N SER A 81 -3.68 5.86 0.67
CA SER A 81 -3.86 5.31 -0.66
C SER A 81 -5.11 5.85 -1.35
N TYR A 82 -5.08 5.97 -2.68
CA TYR A 82 -6.21 6.45 -3.49
C TYR A 82 -6.45 5.56 -4.72
N LEU A 83 -7.73 5.27 -5.02
CA LEU A 83 -8.17 4.74 -6.32
C LEU A 83 -9.04 5.77 -7.03
N GLN A 84 -8.77 5.96 -8.31
CA GLN A 84 -9.62 6.79 -9.14
C GLN A 84 -10.95 6.08 -9.46
N ASN A 85 -12.06 6.73 -9.14
CA ASN A 85 -13.39 6.41 -9.64
C ASN A 85 -13.52 6.97 -11.07
N LEU A 86 -13.87 6.14 -12.06
CA LEU A 86 -14.01 6.55 -13.46
C LEU A 86 -15.42 7.06 -13.81
N CYS A 87 -16.42 6.76 -12.97
CA CYS A 87 -17.83 7.10 -13.15
C CYS A 87 -18.26 8.41 -12.47
N THR A 88 -17.30 9.25 -12.06
CA THR A 88 -17.58 10.53 -11.37
C THR A 88 -18.56 11.42 -12.18
N PRO A 89 -19.56 12.05 -11.53
CA PRO A 89 -19.75 12.21 -10.08
C PRO A 89 -20.42 11.03 -9.36
N GLU A 90 -20.91 10.04 -10.09
CA GLU A 90 -21.62 8.90 -9.52
C GLU A 90 -20.65 7.88 -8.87
N PRO A 91 -21.11 7.10 -7.88
CA PRO A 91 -20.31 6.01 -7.33
C PRO A 91 -20.06 4.93 -8.39
N ASP A 92 -18.82 4.45 -8.47
CA ASP A 92 -18.47 3.35 -9.37
C ASP A 92 -19.09 2.03 -8.88
N PRO A 93 -19.90 1.32 -9.70
CA PRO A 93 -20.51 0.06 -9.30
C PRO A 93 -19.50 -1.09 -9.12
N GLN A 94 -18.27 -0.94 -9.62
CA GLN A 94 -17.21 -1.96 -9.53
C GLN A 94 -16.22 -1.70 -8.38
N ILE A 95 -16.35 -0.58 -7.67
CA ILE A 95 -15.47 -0.21 -6.55
C ILE A 95 -16.27 -0.20 -5.24
N THR A 96 -15.81 -0.99 -4.27
CA THR A 96 -16.31 -0.94 -2.90
C THR A 96 -15.25 -0.32 -2.00
N ILE A 97 -15.56 0.79 -1.34
CA ILE A 97 -14.67 1.46 -0.38
C ILE A 97 -15.18 1.18 1.03
N GLU A 98 -14.35 0.52 1.83
CA GLU A 98 -14.62 0.23 3.24
C GLU A 98 -13.64 1.05 4.10
N GLN A 99 -14.18 1.84 5.02
CA GLN A 99 -13.39 2.52 6.04
C GLN A 99 -13.51 1.77 7.35
N TYR A 100 -12.38 1.47 8.00
CA TYR A 100 -12.36 0.71 9.26
C TYR A 100 -11.55 1.42 10.35
N THR A 101 -11.90 1.12 11.61
CA THR A 101 -11.13 1.54 12.78
C THR A 101 -9.92 0.64 12.95
N ARG A 102 -8.73 1.24 12.99
CA ARG A 102 -7.46 0.53 13.21
C ARG A 102 -7.48 -0.24 14.53
N ASN A 103 -6.85 -1.41 14.54
CA ASN A 103 -6.56 -2.13 15.77
C ASN A 103 -5.27 -1.61 16.44
N ASP A 104 -5.01 -2.02 17.68
CA ASP A 104 -3.86 -1.53 18.46
C ASP A 104 -2.52 -1.86 17.81
N VAL A 105 -2.39 -3.02 17.16
CA VAL A 105 -1.16 -3.43 16.45
C VAL A 105 -0.90 -2.53 15.23
N GLN A 106 -1.96 -2.14 14.52
CA GLN A 106 -1.86 -1.19 13.42
C GLN A 106 -1.49 0.20 13.93
N ASN A 107 -2.05 0.64 15.06
CA ASN A 107 -1.70 1.92 15.68
C ASN A 107 -0.24 1.95 16.15
N ASP A 108 0.23 0.88 16.78
CA ASP A 108 1.62 0.71 17.21
C ASP A 108 2.59 0.77 16.02
N ARG A 109 2.30 0.01 14.96
CA ARG A 109 3.11 -0.01 13.74
C ARG A 109 3.18 1.37 13.04
N LEU A 110 2.12 2.17 13.18
CA LEU A 110 2.07 3.55 12.68
C LEU A 110 2.71 4.57 13.64
N GLY A 111 3.22 4.12 14.79
CA GLY A 111 3.81 4.98 15.83
C GLY A 111 2.78 5.88 16.53
N LEU A 112 1.48 5.54 16.45
CA LEU A 112 0.41 6.34 17.03
C LEU A 112 0.32 6.18 18.55
N LEU A 113 0.73 5.04 19.10
CA LEU A 113 0.71 4.80 20.55
C LEU A 113 1.81 5.57 21.29
N ASP A 114 2.95 5.80 20.64
CA ASP A 114 4.10 6.52 21.21
C ASP A 114 4.01 8.04 21.01
N MET A 115 3.00 8.51 20.27
CA MET A 115 2.80 9.93 20.01
C MET A 115 2.30 10.60 21.29
N LYS A 116 3.15 11.42 21.91
CA LYS A 116 2.67 12.38 22.91
C LYS A 116 1.76 13.37 22.17
N THR A 117 0.59 13.67 22.71
CA THR A 117 -0.34 14.66 22.10
C THR A 117 -0.58 15.87 23.00
N GLU A 118 -0.04 15.84 24.23
CA GLU A 118 -0.28 16.81 25.29
C GLU A 118 1.05 17.30 25.89
N ASN A 119 1.00 18.42 26.63
CA ASN A 119 2.15 19.02 27.34
C ASN A 119 3.31 19.51 26.44
N TYR A 120 3.01 19.88 25.19
CA TYR A 120 3.99 20.50 24.28
C TYR A 120 4.27 21.98 24.59
N ARG A 121 3.39 22.64 25.34
CA ARG A 121 3.60 23.98 25.88
C ARG A 121 3.87 23.83 27.36
N ASN A 122 5.03 24.30 27.81
CA ASN A 122 5.21 24.62 29.21
C ASN A 122 4.36 25.86 29.48
N ASP A 123 3.18 25.68 30.06
CA ASP A 123 2.35 26.77 30.57
C ASP A 123 2.92 27.29 31.91
N GLU A 124 4.23 27.54 31.95
CA GLU A 124 4.90 28.29 33.03
C GLU A 124 5.57 29.51 32.40
N SER A 125 4.84 30.62 32.42
CA SER A 125 5.32 31.98 32.15
C SER A 125 5.20 32.83 33.41
#